data_AF-A0A519Z8F1-F1
#
_entry.id   AF-A0A519Z8F1-F1
#
_cell.length_a   1.000
_cell.length_b   1.000
_cell.length_c   1.000
_cell.angle_alpha   90.00
_cell.angle_beta   90.00
_cell.angle_gamma   90.00
#
_symmetry.space_group_name_H-M   'P 1'
#
loop_
_entity.id
_entity.type
_entity.pdbx_description
1 polymer ?
#
loop_
_entity_poly.entity_id
_entity_poly.type
_entity_poly.pdbx_seq_one_letter_code
_entity_poly.pdbx_strand_id
1 'polypeptide(L)' 'MKYTFKTLAMLALSFSFTMALAQETPKEEDFYKASKVRVPEGPILEVGGLVTLPNGDLGVSTR' A
#
# COMPACT_ATOMS: atom_id res chain seq x y z
N MET A 1 42.98 27.11 12.20
CA MET A 1 42.44 25.73 12.02
C MET A 1 41.70 25.16 13.24
N LYS A 2 41.72 25.78 14.43
CA LYS A 2 41.02 25.21 15.61
C LYS A 2 39.49 25.13 15.48
N TYR A 3 38.88 26.01 14.67
CA TYR A 3 37.42 26.11 14.54
C TYR A 3 36.86 25.48 13.27
N THR A 4 37.72 25.18 12.28
CA THR A 4 37.31 24.64 10.98
C THR A 4 36.65 23.26 11.09
N PHE A 5 37.11 22.44 12.03
CA PHE A 5 36.49 21.14 12.33
C PHE A 5 35.09 21.30 12.93
N LYS A 6 34.92 22.26 13.86
CA LYS A 6 33.62 22.55 14.49
C LYS A 6 32.61 23.10 13.50
N THR A 7 33.04 23.98 12.60
CA THR A 7 32.17 24.52 11.54
C THR A 7 31.75 23.45 10.55
N LEU A 8 32.65 22.54 10.18
CA LEU A 8 32.32 21.45 9.26
C LEU A 8 31.36 20.44 9.91
N ALA A 9 31.55 20.14 11.20
CA ALA A 9 30.65 19.29 11.97
C ALA A 9 29.24 19.90 12.12
N MET A 10 29.13 21.21 12.39
CA MET A 10 27.82 21.88 12.44
C MET A 10 27.12 21.91 11.09
N LEU A 11 27.87 22.09 10.00
CA LEU A 11 27.33 22.08 8.64
C LEU A 11 26.79 20.68 8.27
N ALA A 12 27.54 19.62 8.58
CA ALA A 12 27.08 18.24 8.36
C ALA A 12 25.80 17.91 9.16
N LEU A 13 25.71 18.36 10.41
CA LEU A 13 24.53 18.16 11.25
C LEU A 13 23.29 18.88 10.70
N SER A 14 23.46 20.09 10.15
CA SER A 14 22.37 20.85 9.54
C SER A 14 21.79 20.18 8.28
N PHE A 15 22.61 19.43 7.54
CA PHE A 15 22.18 18.70 6.34
C PHE A 15 21.47 17.37 6.65
N SER A 16 21.52 16.91 7.91
CA SER A 16 20.87 15.66 8.33
C SER A 16 19.34 15.77 8.40
N PHE A 17 18.80 17.00 8.44
CA PHE A 17 17.37 17.25 8.64
C PHE A 17 16.55 17.29 7.34
N THR A 18 17.18 17.26 6.17
CA THR A 18 16.49 17.34 4.86
C THR A 18 16.05 15.99 4.31
N MET A 19 16.40 14.88 4.96
CA MET A 19 15.99 13.52 4.55
C MET A 19 14.64 13.09 5.15
N ALA A 20 13.67 13.99 5.18
CA ALA A 20 12.28 13.61 5.43
C ALA A 20 11.72 12.99 4.13
N LEU A 21 11.86 11.67 3.99
CA LEU A 21 11.13 10.92 2.97
C LEU A 21 9.64 11.09 3.27
N ALA A 22 8.93 11.79 2.38
CA ALA A 22 7.49 11.95 2.51
C ALA A 22 6.82 10.57 2.59
N GLN A 23 6.19 10.29 3.73
CA GLN A 23 5.41 9.08 3.92
C GLN A 23 4.27 9.10 2.89
N GLU A 24 4.11 8.00 2.13
CA GLU A 24 2.96 7.87 1.23
C GLU A 24 1.66 8.04 2.01
N THR A 25 0.72 8.81 1.47
CA THR A 25 -0.62 8.94 2.05
C THR A 25 -1.31 7.57 2.02
N PRO A 26 -2.00 7.15 3.11
CA PRO A 26 -2.74 5.89 3.12
C PRO A 26 -3.69 5.80 1.93
N LYS A 27 -3.61 4.70 1.18
CA LYS A 27 -4.46 4.41 0.04
C LYS A 27 -5.61 3.49 0.47
N GLU A 28 -6.68 3.43 -0.32
CA GLU A 28 -7.82 2.57 -0.02
C GLU A 28 -7.40 1.10 0.13
N GLU A 29 -6.45 0.66 -0.69
CA GLU A 29 -5.92 -0.71 -0.67
C GLU A 29 -5.23 -1.07 0.65
N ASP A 30 -4.78 -0.09 1.43
CA ASP A 30 -4.19 -0.30 2.75
C ASP A 30 -5.24 -0.76 3.78
N PHE A 31 -6.50 -0.37 3.57
CA PHE A 31 -7.63 -0.67 4.45
C PHE A 31 -8.52 -1.81 3.93
N TYR A 32 -8.71 -1.90 2.61
CA TYR A 32 -9.61 -2.87 1.98
C TYR A 32 -8.85 -3.81 1.03
N LYS A 33 -8.29 -4.88 1.59
CA LYS A 33 -7.53 -5.86 0.81
C LYS A 33 -8.44 -6.85 0.09
N ALA A 34 -8.41 -6.84 -1.25
CA ALA A 34 -8.99 -7.90 -2.08
C ALA A 34 -8.14 -9.18 -2.00
N SER A 35 -8.47 -10.08 -1.09
CA SER A 35 -7.77 -11.36 -0.96
C SER A 35 -8.34 -12.42 -1.92
N LYS A 36 -7.47 -13.19 -2.56
CA LYS A 36 -7.88 -14.36 -3.34
C LYS A 36 -8.09 -15.53 -2.39
N VAL A 37 -9.33 -15.99 -2.26
CA VAL A 37 -9.66 -17.21 -1.50
C VAL A 37 -9.49 -18.41 -2.43
N ARG A 38 -8.78 -19.45 -1.95
CA ARG A 38 -8.71 -20.72 -2.68
C ARG A 38 -10.08 -21.39 -2.60
N VAL A 39 -10.77 -21.44 -3.72
CA VAL A 39 -12.05 -22.15 -3.81
C VAL A 39 -11.75 -23.65 -3.97
N PRO A 40 -12.32 -24.55 -3.16
CA PRO A 40 -12.14 -25.99 -3.34
C PRO A 40 -12.66 -26.45 -4.71
N GLU A 41 -12.20 -27.60 -5.21
CA GLU A 41 -12.72 -28.16 -6.46
C GLU A 41 -14.21 -28.55 -6.31
N GLY A 42 -15.03 -28.16 -7.29
CA GLY A 42 -16.49 -28.37 -7.26
C GLY A 42 -17.30 -27.51 -6.28
N PRO A 43 -16.99 -26.23 -6.06
CA PRO A 43 -17.72 -25.40 -5.11
C PRO A 43 -19.06 -24.99 -5.71
N ILE A 44 -20.16 -25.49 -5.15
CA ILE A 44 -21.48 -24.94 -5.42
C ILE A 44 -21.63 -23.71 -4.54
N LEU A 45 -21.49 -22.52 -5.14
CA LEU A 45 -21.67 -21.26 -4.44
C LEU A 45 -23.14 -20.86 -4.49
N GLU A 46 -23.75 -20.62 -3.34
CA GLU A 46 -25.06 -19.99 -3.25
C GLU A 46 -24.89 -18.47 -3.39
N VAL A 47 -25.23 -17.96 -4.57
CA VAL A 47 -24.98 -16.57 -4.94
C VAL A 47 -26.25 -15.74 -4.77
N GLY A 48 -26.16 -14.64 -4.03
CA GLY A 48 -27.24 -13.66 -3.87
C GLY A 48 -27.27 -12.57 -4.94
N GLY A 49 -26.11 -12.24 -5.52
CA GLY A 49 -25.97 -11.25 -6.59
C GLY A 49 -24.91 -11.64 -7.63
N LEU A 50 -25.23 -11.44 -8.90
CA LEU A 50 -24.39 -11.83 -10.03
C LEU A 50 -24.32 -10.69 -11.06
N VAL A 51 -23.13 -10.38 -11.55
CA VAL A 51 -22.95 -9.40 -12.63
C VAL A 51 -21.79 -9.78 -13.53
N THR A 52 -21.94 -9.59 -14.84
CA THR A 52 -20.84 -9.68 -15.81
C THR A 52 -20.07 -8.37 -15.82
N LEU A 53 -18.77 -8.43 -15.59
CA LEU A 53 -17.89 -7.27 -15.64
C LEU A 53 -17.53 -6.92 -17.09
N PRO A 54 -17.13 -5.66 -17.39
CA PRO A 54 -16.77 -5.25 -18.74
C PRO A 54 -15.62 -6.05 -19.37
N ASN A 55 -14.77 -6.68 -18.56
CA ASN A 55 -13.68 -7.53 -19.01
C ASN A 55 -14.11 -8.99 -19.29
N GLY A 56 -15.40 -9.32 -19.11
CA GLY A 56 -15.95 -10.66 -19.30
C GLY A 56 -15.91 -11.55 -18.05
N ASP A 57 -15.32 -11.10 -16.94
CA ASP A 57 -15.32 -11.85 -15.69
C ASP A 57 -16.71 -11.84 -15.02
N LEU A 58 -16.95 -12.84 -14.17
CA LEU A 58 -18.19 -12.96 -13.40
C LEU A 58 -17.98 -12.46 -11.97
N GLY A 59 -18.61 -11.33 -11.64
CA GLY A 59 -18.71 -10.80 -10.29
C GLY A 59 -19.81 -11.52 -9.52
N VAL A 60 -19.49 -12.05 -8.35
CA VAL A 60 -20.36 -12.91 -7.53
C VAL A 60 -20.40 -12.36 -6.10
N SER A 61 -21.59 -12.22 -5.51
CA SER A 61 -21.75 -11.88 -4.08
C SER A 61 -22.56 -12.95 -3.35
N THR A 62 -22.04 -13.39 -2.20
CA THR A 62 -22.72 -14.29 -1.26
C THR A 62 -23.01 -13.55 0.03
N ARG A 63 -23.93 -14.06 0.85
CA ARG A 63 -24.18 -13.53 2.20
C ARG A 63 -23.11 -14.01 3.17
#